data_AF-A0A917J709-F1
#
_entry.id   AF-A0A917J709-F1
#
_cell.length_a   1.000
_cell.length_b   1.000
_cell.length_c   1.000
_cell.angle_alpha   90.00
_cell.angle_beta   90.00
_cell.angle_gamma   90.00
#
_symmetry.space_group_name_H-M   'P 1'
#
loop_
_entity.id
_entity.type
_entity.pdbx_description
1 polymer ?
#
loop_
_entity_poly.entity_id
_entity_poly.type
_entity_poly.pdbx_seq_one_letter_code
_entity_poly.pdbx_strand_id
1 'polypeptide(L)'
;MSEQLNFKSERFFDYRSQHTNHSGTVIKEYTHRLKIVADLTLHCICPVCGAPDCGNDMYLWAEFSGEKWAIHLGADSFDAYLNCWHYDGITEDEYRQLPELIRHSNEMIGWCDIYSEPNNEIDAFDFLKSLEVIKDSDYANDGGEFLEIYYPILKSFTNAVIKENTILNVLK
;
A
#
# COMPACT_ATOMS: atom_id res chain seq x y z
N MET A 1 -24.99 7.28 -8.82
CA MET A 1 -24.86 5.94 -9.40
C MET A 1 -23.64 5.31 -8.76
N SER A 2 -23.80 4.25 -7.99
CA SER A 2 -22.66 3.55 -7.39
C SER A 2 -21.87 2.85 -8.49
N GLU A 3 -20.62 3.22 -8.69
CA GLU A 3 -19.66 2.30 -9.32
C GLU A 3 -19.56 1.10 -8.39
N GLN A 4 -20.26 0.02 -8.74
CA GLN A 4 -20.10 -1.25 -8.06
C GLN A 4 -18.70 -1.73 -8.35
N LEU A 5 -17.88 -1.81 -7.29
CA LEU A 5 -16.58 -2.47 -7.31
C LEU A 5 -16.78 -3.90 -7.80
N ASN A 6 -16.48 -4.15 -9.07
CA ASN A 6 -16.66 -5.46 -9.68
C ASN A 6 -15.35 -6.24 -9.61
N PHE A 7 -14.85 -6.45 -8.40
CA PHE A 7 -13.65 -7.26 -8.17
C PHE A 7 -14.02 -8.73 -8.25
N LYS A 8 -13.80 -9.35 -9.42
CA LYS A 8 -14.20 -10.73 -9.75
C LYS A 8 -13.20 -11.81 -9.28
N SER A 9 -12.37 -11.53 -8.28
CA SER A 9 -11.39 -12.50 -7.82
C SER A 9 -11.93 -13.35 -6.68
N GLU A 10 -11.86 -14.68 -6.87
CA GLU A 10 -12.18 -15.70 -5.87
C GLU A 10 -10.94 -16.24 -5.14
N ARG A 11 -9.77 -15.58 -5.31
CA ARG A 11 -8.53 -16.03 -4.68
C ARG A 11 -8.47 -15.58 -3.23
N PHE A 12 -8.58 -16.54 -2.33
CA PHE A 12 -8.26 -16.35 -0.91
C PHE A 12 -6.81 -16.72 -0.65
N PHE A 13 -6.14 -15.90 0.14
CA PHE A 13 -4.77 -16.10 0.58
C PHE A 13 -4.71 -15.99 2.10
N ASP A 14 -4.09 -16.97 2.75
CA ASP A 14 -3.81 -16.91 4.18
C ASP A 14 -2.44 -16.27 4.39
N TYR A 15 -2.44 -14.95 4.60
CA TYR A 15 -1.22 -14.22 4.95
C TYR A 15 -0.82 -14.54 6.39
N ARG A 16 0.41 -14.99 6.57
CA ARG A 16 0.99 -15.28 7.87
C ARG A 16 2.20 -14.38 8.10
N SER A 17 2.14 -13.57 9.13
CA SER A 17 3.29 -12.77 9.57
C SER A 17 3.58 -12.98 11.04
N GLN A 18 4.81 -12.67 11.41
CA GLN A 18 5.30 -12.80 12.77
C GLN A 18 5.84 -11.44 13.22
N HIS A 19 5.46 -11.01 14.41
CA HIS A 19 6.10 -9.90 15.08
C HIS A 19 7.13 -10.46 16.06
N THR A 20 8.39 -10.10 15.87
CA THR A 20 9.52 -10.56 16.67
C THR A 20 10.06 -9.43 17.55
N ASN A 21 10.57 -9.76 18.73
CA ASN A 21 11.33 -8.80 19.53
C ASN A 21 12.75 -8.59 18.96
N HIS A 22 13.55 -7.77 19.62
CA HIS A 22 14.93 -7.48 19.23
C HIS A 22 15.85 -8.72 19.26
N SER A 23 15.47 -9.81 19.94
CA SER A 23 16.22 -11.08 19.95
C SER A 23 15.76 -12.07 18.86
N GLY A 24 14.85 -11.66 17.96
CA GLY A 24 14.27 -12.54 16.94
C GLY A 24 13.27 -13.55 17.49
N THR A 25 12.82 -13.39 18.74
CA THR A 25 11.80 -14.24 19.35
C THR A 25 10.43 -13.78 18.87
N VAL A 26 9.65 -14.69 18.29
CA VAL A 26 8.26 -14.44 17.90
C VAL A 26 7.43 -14.11 19.14
N ILE A 27 6.87 -12.91 19.17
CA ILE A 27 5.98 -12.42 20.24
C ILE A 27 4.51 -12.64 19.85
N LYS A 28 4.19 -12.51 18.56
CA LYS A 28 2.82 -12.57 18.05
C LYS A 28 2.82 -13.08 16.62
N GLU A 29 1.87 -13.96 16.31
CA GLU A 29 1.61 -14.42 14.95
C GLU A 29 0.28 -13.84 14.48
N TYR A 30 0.24 -13.43 13.22
CA TYR A 30 -0.96 -12.94 12.57
C TYR A 30 -1.32 -13.92 11.46
N THR A 31 -2.60 -14.25 11.36
CA THR A 31 -3.13 -14.98 10.20
C THR A 31 -4.32 -14.19 9.66
N HIS A 32 -4.16 -13.66 8.45
CA HIS A 32 -5.20 -12.92 7.75
C HIS A 32 -5.64 -13.73 6.54
N ARG A 33 -6.90 -14.16 6.53
CA ARG A 33 -7.52 -14.69 5.32
C ARG A 33 -8.01 -13.52 4.47
N LEU A 34 -7.26 -13.21 3.42
CA LEU A 34 -7.50 -12.09 2.52
C LEU A 34 -8.11 -12.59 1.21
N LYS A 35 -9.11 -11.89 0.69
CA LYS A 35 -9.63 -12.05 -0.67
C LYS A 35 -8.92 -11.04 -1.56
N ILE A 36 -8.01 -11.51 -2.41
CA ILE A 36 -7.23 -10.63 -3.27
C ILE A 36 -8.14 -10.09 -4.36
N VAL A 37 -8.52 -8.83 -4.29
CA VAL A 37 -9.44 -8.19 -5.25
C VAL A 37 -8.73 -7.57 -6.45
N ALA A 38 -7.44 -7.26 -6.30
CA ALA A 38 -6.53 -6.87 -7.36
C ALA A 38 -5.11 -7.34 -7.02
N ASP A 39 -4.38 -7.78 -8.03
CA ASP A 39 -2.99 -8.23 -7.92
C ASP A 39 -2.13 -7.41 -8.89
N LEU A 40 -1.38 -6.47 -8.32
CA LEU A 40 -0.50 -5.54 -9.02
C LEU A 40 0.94 -6.07 -9.11
N THR A 41 1.24 -7.20 -8.46
CA THR A 41 2.60 -7.76 -8.40
C THR A 41 3.14 -8.23 -9.76
N LEU A 42 2.23 -8.47 -10.70
CA LEU A 42 2.56 -8.82 -12.08
C LEU A 42 3.35 -7.73 -12.82
N HIS A 43 3.36 -6.50 -12.31
CA HIS A 43 4.05 -5.36 -12.90
C HIS A 43 5.45 -5.13 -12.34
N CYS A 44 5.83 -5.85 -11.28
CA CYS A 44 7.14 -5.69 -10.64
C CYS A 44 7.92 -7.01 -10.55
N ILE A 45 7.79 -7.88 -11.56
CA ILE A 45 8.51 -9.16 -11.59
C ILE A 45 10.01 -8.94 -11.78
N CYS A 46 10.80 -9.37 -10.78
CA CYS A 46 12.25 -9.31 -10.86
C CYS A 46 12.76 -10.25 -11.97
N PRO A 47 13.58 -9.76 -12.93
CA PRO A 47 14.07 -10.58 -14.03
C PRO A 47 15.11 -11.64 -13.58
N VAL A 48 15.64 -11.53 -12.37
CA VAL A 48 16.65 -12.44 -11.83
C VAL A 48 16.00 -13.63 -11.12
N CYS A 49 15.08 -13.37 -10.18
CA CYS A 49 14.47 -14.43 -9.37
C CYS A 49 13.05 -14.82 -9.83
N GLY A 50 12.43 -14.04 -10.72
CA GLY A 50 11.06 -14.27 -11.20
C GLY A 50 9.96 -14.00 -10.16
N ALA A 51 10.32 -13.53 -8.97
CA ALA A 51 9.39 -13.12 -7.94
C ALA A 51 9.08 -11.62 -8.05
N PRO A 52 7.83 -11.18 -7.75
CA PRO A 52 7.53 -9.76 -7.61
C PRO A 52 8.40 -9.11 -6.54
N ASP A 53 9.01 -7.96 -6.83
CA ASP A 53 9.89 -7.21 -5.91
C ASP A 53 10.79 -8.08 -5.03
N CYS A 54 11.35 -9.15 -5.61
CA CYS A 54 12.19 -10.12 -4.91
C CYS A 54 11.56 -10.79 -3.66
N GLY A 55 10.23 -10.83 -3.58
CA GLY A 55 9.44 -11.35 -2.47
C GLY A 55 9.06 -10.30 -1.42
N ASN A 56 9.35 -9.01 -1.66
CA ASN A 56 8.91 -7.92 -0.82
C ASN A 56 7.49 -7.49 -1.22
N ASP A 57 6.50 -8.16 -0.62
CA ASP A 57 5.09 -7.97 -0.93
C ASP A 57 4.43 -7.06 0.11
N MET A 58 3.48 -6.24 -0.34
CA MET A 58 2.60 -5.43 0.50
C MET A 58 1.13 -5.72 0.16
N TYR A 59 0.28 -5.72 1.18
CA TYR A 59 -1.16 -5.83 1.01
C TYR A 59 -1.88 -4.65 1.63
N LEU A 60 -2.63 -3.92 0.82
CA LEU A 60 -3.59 -2.93 1.30
C LEU A 60 -4.94 -3.62 1.45
N TRP A 61 -5.51 -3.63 2.65
CA TRP A 61 -6.73 -4.38 2.90
C TRP A 61 -7.73 -3.62 3.78
N ALA A 62 -9.00 -3.98 3.62
CA ALA A 62 -10.10 -3.47 4.43
C ALA A 62 -11.20 -4.53 4.52
N GLU A 63 -12.03 -4.44 5.57
CA GLU A 63 -13.14 -5.35 5.77
C GLU A 63 -14.43 -4.77 5.19
N PHE A 64 -15.04 -5.50 4.25
CA PHE A 64 -16.32 -5.18 3.63
C PHE A 64 -17.29 -6.34 3.86
N SER A 65 -18.42 -6.06 4.53
CA SER A 65 -19.47 -7.07 4.78
C SER A 65 -18.95 -8.37 5.42
N GLY A 66 -17.95 -8.29 6.30
CA GLY A 66 -17.34 -9.45 6.97
C GLY A 66 -16.27 -10.20 6.15
N GLU A 67 -15.94 -9.74 4.94
CA GLU A 67 -14.83 -10.26 4.13
C GLU A 67 -13.66 -9.26 4.11
N LYS A 68 -12.44 -9.74 4.34
CA LYS A 68 -11.22 -8.92 4.21
C LYS A 68 -10.79 -8.89 2.76
N TRP A 69 -11.03 -7.79 2.06
CA TRP A 69 -10.61 -7.60 0.68
C TRP A 69 -9.24 -6.95 0.66
N ALA A 70 -8.36 -7.39 -0.23
CA ALA A 70 -7.00 -6.87 -0.31
C ALA A 70 -6.53 -6.60 -1.74
N ILE A 71 -5.76 -5.55 -1.93
CA ILE A 71 -4.91 -5.33 -3.09
C ILE A 71 -3.53 -5.86 -2.73
N HIS A 72 -2.96 -6.71 -3.58
CA HIS A 72 -1.59 -7.19 -3.47
C HIS A 72 -0.70 -6.37 -4.40
N LEU A 73 0.39 -5.83 -3.89
CA LEU A 73 1.35 -5.01 -4.64
C LEU A 73 2.77 -5.36 -4.19
N GLY A 74 3.75 -5.10 -5.06
CA GLY A 74 5.14 -5.14 -4.66
C GLY A 74 5.50 -3.89 -3.87
N ALA A 75 6.15 -4.08 -2.72
CA ALA A 75 6.45 -3.04 -1.76
C ALA A 75 7.52 -2.08 -2.31
N ASP A 76 8.65 -2.60 -2.82
CA ASP A 76 9.75 -1.77 -3.32
C ASP A 76 9.31 -0.86 -4.48
N SER A 77 8.52 -1.40 -5.40
CA SER A 77 8.01 -0.65 -6.56
C SER A 77 7.03 0.45 -6.13
N PHE A 78 6.20 0.20 -5.12
CA PHE A 78 5.29 1.22 -4.60
C PHE A 78 6.01 2.27 -3.76
N ASP A 79 6.93 1.83 -2.90
CA ASP A 79 7.75 2.69 -2.04
C ASP A 79 8.61 3.66 -2.86
N ALA A 80 9.01 3.30 -4.08
CA ALA A 80 9.71 4.21 -4.98
C ALA A 80 8.91 5.50 -5.28
N TYR A 81 7.57 5.42 -5.39
CA TYR A 81 6.71 6.59 -5.55
C TYR A 81 6.54 7.40 -4.26
N LEU A 82 6.69 6.74 -3.11
CA LEU A 82 6.58 7.38 -1.80
C LEU A 82 7.90 8.02 -1.34
N ASN A 83 9.06 7.57 -1.83
CA ASN A 83 10.38 7.95 -1.31
C ASN A 83 11.15 9.00 -2.15
N CYS A 84 10.59 9.49 -3.25
CA CYS A 84 11.26 10.51 -4.09
C CYS A 84 11.31 11.91 -3.46
N TRP A 85 10.43 12.21 -2.49
CA TRP A 85 10.18 13.58 -2.05
C TRP A 85 11.33 14.26 -1.30
N HIS A 86 12.14 13.55 -0.51
CA HIS A 86 13.29 14.16 0.16
C HIS A 86 14.44 14.51 -0.81
N TYR A 87 14.45 13.93 -2.01
CA TYR A 87 15.58 14.02 -2.94
C TYR A 87 15.39 15.04 -4.06
N ASP A 88 14.19 15.59 -4.22
CA ASP A 88 13.80 16.28 -5.45
C ASP A 88 13.47 17.77 -5.31
N GLY A 89 14.29 18.49 -4.56
CA GLY A 89 14.35 19.95 -4.65
C GLY A 89 13.14 20.70 -4.09
N ILE A 90 12.24 20.02 -3.37
CA ILE A 90 11.22 20.69 -2.56
C ILE A 90 11.85 21.29 -1.29
N THR A 91 11.26 22.37 -0.81
CA THR A 91 11.66 23.03 0.44
C THR A 91 11.17 22.24 1.66
N GLU A 92 11.76 22.51 2.82
CA GLU A 92 11.32 21.91 4.09
C GLU A 92 9.85 22.23 4.39
N ASP A 93 9.38 23.44 4.07
CA ASP A 93 7.99 23.83 4.28
C ASP A 93 7.04 23.07 3.36
N GLU A 94 7.42 22.86 2.09
CA GLU A 94 6.66 22.01 1.15
C GLU A 94 6.62 20.56 1.62
N TYR A 95 7.76 20.01 2.06
CA TYR A 95 7.84 18.66 2.61
C TYR A 95 6.92 18.49 3.83
N ARG A 96 6.87 19.47 4.74
CA ARG A 96 5.98 19.44 5.92
C ARG A 96 4.49 19.47 5.57
N GLN A 97 4.12 19.95 4.38
CA GLN A 97 2.73 19.91 3.90
C GLN A 97 2.37 18.58 3.22
N LEU A 98 3.33 17.69 2.97
CA LEU A 98 3.04 16.40 2.37
C LEU A 98 2.16 15.54 3.30
N PRO A 99 1.30 14.69 2.70
CA PRO A 99 0.54 13.68 3.41
C PRO A 99 1.40 12.86 4.38
N GLU A 100 0.79 12.45 5.48
CA GLU A 100 1.45 11.69 6.53
C GLU A 100 2.05 10.38 6.02
N LEU A 101 1.35 9.68 5.12
CA LEU A 101 1.81 8.44 4.51
C LEU A 101 3.16 8.61 3.81
N ILE A 102 3.29 9.66 2.98
CA ILE A 102 4.53 9.97 2.25
C ILE A 102 5.63 10.31 3.24
N ARG A 103 5.37 11.19 4.21
CA ARG A 103 6.38 11.56 5.22
C ARG A 103 6.83 10.38 6.06
N HIS A 104 5.89 9.53 6.50
CA HIS A 104 6.18 8.31 7.26
C HIS A 104 7.06 7.33 6.49
N SER A 105 6.86 7.23 5.16
CA SER A 105 7.73 6.45 4.28
C SER A 105 9.15 7.00 4.24
N ASN A 106 9.31 8.30 3.99
CA ASN A 106 10.62 8.94 3.90
C ASN A 106 11.38 8.97 5.25
N GLU A 107 10.64 9.11 6.35
CA GLU A 107 11.21 9.16 7.71
C GLU A 107 11.36 7.78 8.34
N MET A 108 10.87 6.72 7.69
CA MET A 108 10.85 5.33 8.19
C MET A 108 10.20 5.21 9.57
N ILE A 109 9.07 5.90 9.76
CA ILE A 109 8.30 5.89 11.01
C ILE A 109 6.86 5.39 10.79
N GLY A 110 6.13 5.16 11.88
CA GLY A 110 4.73 4.78 11.83
C GLY A 110 4.55 3.44 11.11
N TRP A 111 3.77 3.43 10.03
CA TRP A 111 3.51 2.21 9.25
C TRP A 111 4.77 1.68 8.54
N CYS A 112 5.79 2.49 8.27
CA CYS A 112 7.06 2.09 7.66
C CYS A 112 8.14 1.69 8.67
N ASP A 113 7.93 1.92 9.97
CA ASP A 113 8.91 1.56 11.00
C ASP A 113 9.23 0.06 10.95
N ILE A 114 10.52 -0.30 11.01
CA ILE A 114 10.99 -1.68 11.02
C ILE A 114 10.53 -2.45 12.29
N TYR A 115 10.16 -1.73 13.34
CA TYR A 115 9.64 -2.27 14.59
C TYR A 115 8.11 -2.16 14.70
N SER A 116 7.42 -1.63 13.70
CA SER A 116 5.95 -1.60 13.74
C SER A 116 5.35 -3.01 13.65
N GLU A 117 4.13 -3.17 14.15
CA GLU A 117 3.41 -4.43 13.95
C GLU A 117 3.25 -4.68 12.44
N PRO A 118 3.29 -5.94 11.97
CA PRO A 118 3.12 -6.24 10.54
C PRO A 118 1.80 -5.74 9.93
N ASN A 119 0.77 -5.51 10.75
CA ASN A 119 -0.52 -4.95 10.34
C ASN A 119 -0.70 -3.55 10.94
N ASN A 120 -0.69 -2.52 10.10
CA ASN A 120 -0.89 -1.14 10.54
C ASN A 120 -2.18 -0.57 9.93
N GLU A 121 -2.93 0.18 10.74
CA GLU A 121 -4.00 1.04 10.23
C GLU A 121 -3.38 2.28 9.60
N ILE A 122 -3.89 2.69 8.44
CA ILE A 122 -3.50 3.94 7.77
C ILE A 122 -4.76 4.77 7.48
N ASP A 123 -4.64 6.10 7.56
CA ASP A 123 -5.75 6.98 7.26
C ASP A 123 -6.08 6.94 5.77
N ALA A 124 -7.32 6.57 5.43
CA ALA A 124 -7.74 6.41 4.04
C ALA A 124 -7.79 7.74 3.28
N PHE A 125 -8.10 8.86 3.94
CA PHE A 125 -8.09 10.18 3.30
C PHE A 125 -6.67 10.67 3.02
N ASP A 126 -5.75 10.44 3.96
CA ASP A 126 -4.34 10.74 3.80
C ASP A 126 -3.69 9.88 2.71
N PHE A 127 -4.02 8.59 2.67
CA PHE A 127 -3.61 7.70 1.59
C PHE A 127 -4.12 8.21 0.23
N LEU A 128 -5.40 8.58 0.13
CA LEU A 128 -5.94 9.13 -1.12
C LEU A 128 -5.24 10.43 -1.52
N LYS A 129 -5.00 11.35 -0.57
CA LYS A 129 -4.23 12.58 -0.85
C LYS A 129 -2.82 12.27 -1.35
N SER A 130 -2.16 11.25 -0.78
CA SER A 130 -0.85 10.78 -1.22
C SER A 130 -0.86 10.33 -2.68
N LEU A 131 -1.89 9.58 -3.08
CA LEU A 131 -2.04 9.16 -4.48
C LEU A 131 -2.21 10.35 -5.43
N GLU A 132 -2.98 11.38 -5.04
CA GLU A 132 -3.14 12.59 -5.86
C GLU A 132 -1.82 13.37 -5.96
N VAL A 133 -1.09 13.50 -4.84
CA VAL A 133 0.23 14.15 -4.80
C VAL A 133 1.23 13.46 -5.73
N ILE A 134 1.28 12.11 -5.73
CA ILE A 134 2.13 11.36 -6.66
C ILE A 134 1.66 11.55 -8.10
N LYS A 135 0.35 11.42 -8.35
CA LYS A 135 -0.24 11.55 -9.69
C LYS A 135 0.09 12.90 -10.34
N ASP A 136 0.06 13.98 -9.55
CA ASP A 136 0.27 15.33 -10.04
C ASP A 136 1.76 15.74 -10.01
N SER A 137 2.65 14.81 -9.67
CA SER A 137 4.11 15.00 -9.69
C SER A 137 4.76 14.56 -11.00
N ASP A 138 5.96 15.05 -11.25
CA ASP A 138 6.77 14.62 -12.40
C ASP A 138 7.22 13.14 -12.33
N TYR A 139 7.07 12.47 -11.17
CA TYR A 139 7.38 11.03 -11.00
C TYR A 139 6.32 10.12 -11.61
N ALA A 140 5.09 10.60 -11.68
CA ALA A 140 4.03 9.94 -12.41
C ALA A 140 4.16 10.32 -13.89
N ASN A 141 5.15 9.72 -14.58
CA ASN A 141 5.32 9.90 -16.02
C ASN A 141 3.98 9.68 -16.75
N ASP A 142 3.61 10.57 -17.67
CA ASP A 142 2.40 10.39 -18.50
C ASP A 142 2.43 9.02 -19.22
N GLY A 143 1.42 8.19 -18.98
CA GLY A 143 1.36 6.81 -19.48
C GLY A 143 2.24 5.81 -18.74
N GLY A 144 2.84 6.19 -17.61
CA GLY A 144 3.61 5.32 -16.72
C GLY A 144 2.74 4.39 -15.88
N GLU A 145 3.35 3.35 -15.33
CA GLU A 145 2.64 2.30 -14.59
C GLU A 145 1.83 2.82 -13.41
N PHE A 146 2.33 3.85 -12.71
CA PHE A 146 1.56 4.46 -11.63
C PHE A 146 0.19 4.97 -12.11
N LEU A 147 0.17 5.79 -13.16
CA LEU A 147 -1.06 6.42 -13.64
C LEU A 147 -2.03 5.44 -14.29
N GLU A 148 -1.50 4.49 -15.08
CA GLU A 148 -2.33 3.56 -15.85
C GLU A 148 -2.81 2.36 -15.04
N ILE A 149 -2.06 1.96 -14.00
CA ILE A 149 -2.27 0.68 -13.31
C ILE A 149 -2.54 0.90 -11.82
N TYR A 150 -1.58 1.46 -11.09
CA TYR A 150 -1.68 1.54 -9.62
C TYR A 150 -2.76 2.52 -9.19
N TYR A 151 -2.67 3.77 -9.63
CA TYR A 151 -3.54 4.88 -9.24
C TYR A 151 -5.03 4.58 -9.37
N PRO A 152 -5.58 4.14 -10.53
CA PRO A 152 -7.02 3.92 -10.66
C PRO A 152 -7.54 2.83 -9.72
N ILE A 153 -6.76 1.76 -9.53
CA ILE A 153 -7.13 0.63 -8.66
C ILE A 153 -7.07 1.04 -7.19
N LEU A 154 -5.95 1.63 -6.76
CA LEU A 154 -5.75 2.10 -5.38
C LEU A 154 -6.77 3.17 -5.01
N LYS A 155 -7.01 4.16 -5.89
CA LYS A 155 -8.02 5.20 -5.68
C LYS A 155 -9.43 4.61 -5.57
N SER A 156 -9.80 3.68 -6.43
CA SER A 156 -11.13 3.05 -6.40
C SER A 156 -11.35 2.30 -5.08
N PHE A 157 -10.36 1.53 -4.64
CA PHE A 157 -10.42 0.79 -3.39
C PHE A 157 -10.47 1.72 -2.16
N THR A 158 -9.62 2.75 -2.12
CA THR A 158 -9.62 3.70 -1.01
C THR A 158 -10.91 4.52 -0.95
N ASN A 159 -11.48 4.92 -2.10
CA ASN A 159 -12.80 5.56 -2.13
C ASN A 159 -13.90 4.64 -1.60
N ALA A 160 -13.83 3.34 -1.86
CA ALA A 160 -14.75 2.38 -1.27
C ALA A 160 -14.61 2.30 0.24
N VAL A 161 -13.37 2.27 0.74
CA VAL A 161 -13.09 2.28 2.18
C VAL A 161 -13.70 3.50 2.85
N ILE A 162 -13.48 4.69 2.28
CA ILE A 162 -14.03 5.95 2.75
C ILE A 162 -15.57 5.92 2.73
N LYS A 163 -16.16 5.50 1.61
CA LYS A 163 -17.62 5.49 1.41
C LYS A 163 -18.34 4.57 2.39
N GLU A 164 -17.78 3.40 2.66
CA GLU A 164 -18.36 2.42 3.59
C GLU A 164 -17.90 2.65 5.04
N ASN A 165 -17.07 3.69 5.28
CA ASN A 165 -16.55 4.07 6.58
C ASN A 165 -15.88 2.89 7.33
N THR A 166 -15.03 2.15 6.61
CA THR A 166 -14.21 1.06 7.16
C THR A 166 -12.75 1.50 7.31
N ILE A 167 -11.89 0.62 7.85
CA ILE A 167 -10.49 0.93 8.15
C ILE A 167 -9.61 0.40 7.02
N LEU A 168 -8.75 1.27 6.47
CA LEU A 168 -7.68 0.86 5.56
C LEU A 168 -6.49 0.37 6.38
N ASN A 169 -5.99 -0.80 6.05
CA ASN A 169 -4.86 -1.42 6.70
C ASN A 169 -3.77 -1.71 5.66
N VAL A 170 -2.52 -1.72 6.11
CA VAL A 170 -1.37 -2.21 5.35
C VAL A 170 -0.74 -3.40 6.08
N LEU A 171 -0.51 -4.48 5.33
CA LEU A 171 0.26 -5.65 5.75
C LEU A 171 1.57 -5.70 4.98
N LYS A 172 2.66 -5.86 5.71
CA LYS A 172 4.03 -6.02 5.24
C LYS A 172 4.72 -7.19 5.95
#